data_AF-A0A6J7NHS3-F1
#
_entry.id   AF-A0A6J7NHS3-F1
#
_cell.length_a   1.000
_cell.length_b   1.000
_cell.length_c   1.000
_cell.angle_alpha   90.00
_cell.angle_beta   90.00
_cell.angle_gamma   90.00
#
_symmetry.space_group_name_H-M   'P 1'
#
loop_
_entity.id
_entity.type
_entity.pdbx_description
1 polymer ?
#
loop_
_entity_poly.entity_id
_entity_poly.type
_entity_poly.pdbx_seq_one_letter_code
_entity_poly.pdbx_strand_id
1 'polypeptide(L)'
;MTGVFATAVIVVALGMVVWALIYAAMSRQLDHPLEIGVAVLEVMLLVFLVGGVVQMIQSPLPFPRWEVVAYLLGLVIIPPLGRAWASGEKSRSAMIVIAVACLMVPIMIVRVQQVWAGV
;
A
#
# COMPACT_ATOMS: atom_id res chain seq x y z
N MET A 1 -13.29 1.92 7.59
CA MET A 1 -12.08 2.67 7.20
C MET A 1 -11.03 2.66 8.31
N THR A 2 -11.46 2.63 9.57
CA THR A 2 -10.61 2.42 10.76
C THR A 2 -10.80 0.99 11.28
N GLY A 3 -9.86 0.51 12.11
CA GLY A 3 -9.96 -0.79 12.78
C GLY A 3 -8.73 -1.69 12.59
N VAL A 4 -8.80 -2.89 13.19
CA VAL A 4 -7.69 -3.84 13.30
C VAL A 4 -7.10 -4.20 11.94
N PHE A 5 -7.94 -4.38 10.91
CA PHE A 5 -7.46 -4.71 9.58
C PHE A 5 -6.64 -3.57 8.94
N ALA A 6 -7.06 -2.32 9.10
CA ALA A 6 -6.31 -1.16 8.61
C ALA A 6 -4.93 -1.08 9.29
N THR A 7 -4.90 -1.27 10.61
CA THR A 7 -3.65 -1.31 11.39
C THR A 7 -2.75 -2.47 10.95
N ALA A 8 -3.32 -3.65 10.70
CA ALA A 8 -2.56 -4.80 10.22
C ALA A 8 -1.92 -4.51 8.84
N VAL A 9 -2.67 -3.93 7.90
CA VAL A 9 -2.13 -3.53 6.59
C VAL A 9 -0.99 -2.53 6.74
N ILE A 10 -1.14 -1.51 7.60
CA ILE A 10 -0.09 -0.52 7.90
C ILE A 10 1.17 -1.22 8.42
N VAL A 11 1.03 -2.09 9.42
CA VAL A 11 2.16 -2.79 10.04
C VAL A 11 2.87 -3.69 9.03
N VAL A 12 2.13 -4.45 8.23
CA VAL A 12 2.69 -5.31 7.18
C VAL A 12 3.42 -4.46 6.14
N ALA A 13 2.82 -3.36 5.68
CA ALA A 13 3.45 -2.46 4.72
C ALA A 13 4.75 -1.86 5.26
N LEU A 14 4.77 -1.40 6.51
CA LEU A 14 5.99 -0.89 7.16
C LEU A 14 7.05 -2.00 7.32
N GLY A 15 6.65 -3.23 7.63
CA GLY A 15 7.54 -4.38 7.64
C GLY A 15 8.20 -4.61 6.27
N MET A 16 7.41 -4.50 5.19
CA MET A 16 7.92 -4.60 3.82
C MET A 16 8.88 -3.47 3.47
N VAL A 17 8.63 -2.23 3.94
CA VAL A 17 9.57 -1.11 3.80
C VAL A 17 10.91 -1.44 4.44
N VAL A 18 10.91 -1.90 5.69
CA VAL A 18 12.13 -2.26 6.41
C VAL A 18 12.88 -3.38 5.68
N TRP A 19 12.17 -4.42 5.23
CA TRP A 19 12.78 -5.52 4.47
C TRP A 19 13.43 -5.03 3.17
N ALA A 20 12.71 -4.24 2.37
CA ALA A 20 13.23 -3.68 1.12
C ALA A 20 14.45 -2.77 1.35
N LEU A 21 14.45 -1.96 2.42
CA LEU A 21 15.59 -1.13 2.79
C LEU A 21 16.81 -1.95 3.24
N ILE A 22 16.61 -3.05 3.97
CA ILE A 22 17.70 -3.99 4.31
C ILE A 22 18.30 -4.56 3.03
N TYR A 23 17.47 -4.95 2.05
CA TYR A 23 17.96 -5.46 0.77
C TYR A 23 18.72 -4.39 -0.02
N ALA A 24 18.22 -3.15 -0.04
CA ALA A 24 18.91 -2.02 -0.65
C ALA A 24 20.26 -1.72 0.03
N ALA A 25 20.35 -1.84 1.36
CA ALA A 25 21.59 -1.66 2.11
C ALA A 25 22.61 -2.79 1.82
N MET A 26 22.13 -4.02 1.69
CA MET A 26 22.94 -5.19 1.34
C MET A 26 23.23 -5.32 -0.17
N SER A 27 22.76 -4.38 -1.00
CA SER A 27 22.85 -4.43 -2.47
C SER A 27 22.32 -5.74 -3.06
N ARG A 28 21.26 -6.29 -2.45
CA ARG A 28 20.58 -7.50 -2.93
C ARG A 28 19.50 -7.16 -3.94
N GLN A 29 19.23 -8.10 -4.84
CA GLN A 29 18.18 -7.99 -5.85
C GLN A 29 16.83 -8.47 -5.29
N LEU A 30 15.75 -8.15 -6.01
CA LEU A 30 14.43 -8.69 -5.72
C LEU A 30 14.48 -10.22 -5.78
N ASP A 31 14.16 -10.88 -4.67
CA ASP A 31 14.07 -12.33 -4.58
C ASP A 31 12.60 -12.77 -4.44
N HIS A 32 12.36 -14.05 -4.68
CA HIS A 32 11.04 -14.64 -4.57
C HIS A 32 10.31 -14.38 -3.24
N PRO A 33 10.94 -14.43 -2.04
CA PRO A 33 10.22 -14.17 -0.80
C PRO A 33 9.74 -12.71 -0.68
N LEU A 34 10.56 -11.72 -1.05
CA LEU A 34 10.12 -10.32 -1.02
C LEU A 34 9.01 -10.07 -2.05
N GLU A 35 9.11 -10.70 -3.22
CA GLU A 35 8.07 -10.62 -4.25
C GLU A 35 6.73 -11.21 -3.78
N ILE A 36 6.76 -12.38 -3.12
CA ILE A 36 5.57 -12.99 -2.50
C ILE A 36 5.01 -12.08 -1.40
N GLY A 37 5.88 -11.47 -0.58
CA GLY A 37 5.46 -10.51 0.45
C GLY A 37 4.69 -9.32 -0.14
N VAL A 38 5.18 -8.76 -1.27
CA VAL A 38 4.47 -7.68 -1.98
C VAL A 38 3.13 -8.17 -2.53
N ALA A 39 3.08 -9.39 -3.09
CA ALA A 39 1.83 -9.97 -3.58
C ALA A 39 0.79 -10.19 -2.47
N VAL A 40 1.23 -10.65 -1.28
CA VAL A 40 0.36 -10.78 -0.10
C VAL A 40 -0.16 -9.42 0.33
N LEU A 41 0.71 -8.40 0.37
CA LEU A 41 0.30 -7.03 0.65
C LEU A 41 -0.75 -6.55 -0.37
N GLU A 42 -0.53 -6.72 -1.67
CA GLU A 42 -1.50 -6.37 -2.72
C GLU A 42 -2.88 -7.00 -2.48
N VAL A 43 -2.95 -8.28 -2.11
CA VAL A 43 -4.22 -8.94 -1.77
C VAL A 43 -4.89 -8.27 -0.56
N MET A 44 -4.14 -7.95 0.49
CA MET A 44 -4.69 -7.21 1.63
C MET A 44 -5.23 -5.83 1.23
N LEU A 45 -4.57 -5.14 0.29
CA LEU A 45 -5.01 -3.84 -0.22
C LEU A 45 -6.29 -3.96 -1.06
N LEU A 46 -6.46 -5.03 -1.84
CA LEU A 46 -7.71 -5.32 -2.53
C LEU A 46 -8.87 -5.56 -1.56
N VAL A 47 -8.63 -6.31 -0.48
CA VAL A 47 -9.63 -6.49 0.59
C VAL A 47 -9.96 -5.16 1.24
N PHE A 48 -8.96 -4.31 1.51
CA PHE A 48 -9.17 -2.96 2.06
C PHE A 48 -9.98 -2.07 1.11
N LEU A 49 -9.68 -2.11 -0.18
CA LEU A 49 -10.40 -1.40 -1.25
C LEU A 49 -11.88 -1.79 -1.24
N VAL A 50 -12.18 -3.09 -1.33
CA VAL A 50 -13.56 -3.58 -1.35
C VAL A 50 -14.30 -3.19 -0.07
N GLY A 51 -13.68 -3.42 1.09
CA GLY A 51 -14.27 -3.03 2.38
C GLY A 51 -14.49 -1.52 2.51
N GLY A 52 -13.62 -0.71 1.91
CA GLY A 52 -13.75 0.74 1.85
C GLY A 52 -14.88 1.20 0.95
N VAL A 53 -14.99 0.64 -0.26
CA VAL A 53 -16.08 0.95 -1.21
C VAL A 53 -17.44 0.54 -0.64
N VAL A 54 -17.55 -0.64 -0.02
CA VAL A 54 -18.80 -1.09 0.62
C VAL A 54 -19.22 -0.11 1.73
N GLN A 55 -18.29 0.28 2.60
CA GLN A 55 -18.57 1.29 3.63
C GLN A 55 -18.98 2.63 3.03
N MET A 56 -18.33 3.06 1.95
CA MET A 56 -18.66 4.32 1.27
C MET A 56 -20.09 4.32 0.71
N ILE A 57 -20.53 3.21 0.12
CA ILE A 57 -21.89 3.06 -0.43
C ILE A 57 -22.94 3.06 0.68
N GLN A 58 -22.64 2.43 1.81
CA GLN A 58 -23.56 2.33 2.95
C GLN A 58 -23.59 3.60 3.82
N SER A 59 -22.57 4.46 3.71
CA SER A 59 -22.44 5.62 4.58
C SER A 59 -23.33 6.79 4.12
N PRO A 60 -24.21 7.31 5.01
CA PRO A 60 -25.00 8.51 4.74
C PRO A 60 -24.19 9.80 4.95
N LEU A 61 -22.95 9.72 5.45
CA LEU A 61 -22.15 10.89 5.81
C LEU A 61 -21.76 11.71 4.56
N PRO A 62 -21.81 13.04 4.63
CA PRO A 62 -21.31 13.91 3.56
C PRO A 62 -19.78 14.03 3.66
N PHE A 63 -19.07 13.32 2.78
CA PHE A 63 -17.62 13.45 2.59
C PHE A 63 -17.29 13.41 1.09
N PRO A 64 -16.12 13.93 0.65
CA PRO A 64 -15.76 13.95 -0.77
C PRO A 64 -15.43 12.53 -1.27
N ARG A 65 -16.46 11.83 -1.77
CA ARG A 65 -16.37 10.44 -2.26
C ARG A 65 -15.31 10.24 -3.34
N TRP A 66 -15.13 11.24 -4.22
CA TRP A 66 -14.13 11.21 -5.28
C TRP A 66 -12.70 11.07 -4.69
N GLU A 67 -12.38 11.81 -3.62
CA GLU A 67 -11.06 11.75 -2.98
C GLU A 67 -10.82 10.40 -2.33
N VAL A 68 -11.82 9.86 -1.63
CA VAL A 68 -11.76 8.52 -1.04
C VAL A 68 -11.46 7.47 -2.12
N VAL A 69 -12.15 7.53 -3.25
CA VAL A 69 -11.91 6.61 -4.38
C VAL A 69 -10.51 6.81 -4.96
N ALA A 70 -10.07 8.04 -5.17
CA ALA A 70 -8.74 8.34 -5.71
C ALA A 70 -7.62 7.77 -4.82
N TYR A 71 -7.71 7.96 -3.51
CA TYR A 71 -6.74 7.41 -2.57
C TYR A 71 -6.78 5.88 -2.49
N LEU A 72 -7.98 5.28 -2.53
CA LEU A 72 -8.13 3.82 -2.57
C LEU A 72 -7.57 3.19 -3.85
N LEU A 73 -7.70 3.88 -4.99
CA LEU A 73 -7.08 3.43 -6.25
C LEU A 73 -5.55 3.59 -6.20
N GLY A 74 -5.05 4.72 -5.71
CA GLY A 74 -3.61 4.93 -5.52
C GLY A 74 -3.00 3.86 -4.62
N LEU A 75 -3.68 3.50 -3.54
CA LEU A 75 -3.30 2.44 -2.62
C LEU A 75 -3.04 1.10 -3.34
N VAL A 76 -3.92 0.72 -4.27
CA VAL A 76 -3.84 -0.57 -4.97
C VAL A 76 -2.90 -0.53 -6.18
N ILE A 77 -2.77 0.62 -6.84
CA ILE A 77 -1.98 0.75 -8.09
C ILE A 77 -0.49 0.93 -7.81
N ILE A 78 -0.12 1.63 -6.74
CA ILE A 78 1.28 1.98 -6.47
C ILE A 78 2.17 0.73 -6.24
N PRO A 79 1.79 -0.26 -5.41
CA PRO A 79 2.66 -1.43 -5.16
C PRO A 79 2.90 -2.30 -6.42
N PRO A 80 1.90 -2.63 -7.25
CA PRO A 80 2.10 -3.33 -8.51
C PRO A 80 3.04 -2.59 -9.47
N LEU A 81 2.94 -1.25 -9.54
CA LEU A 81 3.86 -0.46 -10.35
C LEU A 81 5.30 -0.53 -9.82
N GLY A 82 5.48 -0.45 -8.50
CA GLY A 82 6.79 -0.62 -7.86
C GLY A 82 7.38 -2.01 -8.11
N ARG A 83 6.55 -3.05 -8.04
CA ARG A 83 6.93 -4.43 -8.35
C ARG A 83 7.29 -4.60 -9.83
N ALA A 84 6.48 -4.08 -10.74
CA ALA A 84 6.73 -4.14 -12.18
C ALA A 84 8.05 -3.44 -12.54
N TRP A 85 8.31 -2.27 -11.94
CA TRP A 85 9.59 -1.57 -12.11
C TRP A 85 10.77 -2.43 -11.65
N ALA A 86 10.69 -2.97 -10.43
CA ALA A 86 11.78 -3.75 -9.86
C ALA A 86 12.00 -5.10 -10.54
N SER A 87 11.00 -5.64 -11.24
CA SER A 87 11.15 -6.84 -12.07
C SER A 87 11.99 -6.59 -13.33
N GLY A 88 11.92 -5.38 -13.89
CA GLY A 88 12.69 -4.97 -15.07
C GLY A 88 14.13 -4.53 -14.75
N GLU A 89 14.36 -3.97 -13.56
CA GLU A 89 15.69 -3.49 -13.16
C GLU A 89 16.12 -4.12 -11.83
N LYS A 90 17.07 -5.06 -11.87
CA LYS A 90 17.59 -5.74 -10.67
C LYS A 90 18.74 -4.95 -10.04
N SER A 91 18.46 -3.74 -9.58
CA SER A 91 19.46 -2.83 -8.99
C SER A 91 19.14 -2.45 -7.55
N ARG A 92 20.12 -1.88 -6.84
CA ARG A 92 19.91 -1.29 -5.50
C ARG A 92 18.82 -0.21 -5.53
N SER A 93 18.77 0.57 -6.60
CA SER A 93 17.77 1.62 -6.81
C SER A 93 16.36 1.05 -6.90
N ALA A 94 16.18 -0.11 -7.53
CA ALA A 94 14.88 -0.78 -7.59
C ALA A 94 14.36 -1.20 -6.20
N MET A 95 15.24 -1.61 -5.28
CA MET A 95 14.82 -1.93 -3.91
C MET A 95 14.35 -0.68 -3.15
N ILE A 96 14.97 0.47 -3.41
CA ILE A 96 14.51 1.76 -2.88
C ILE A 96 13.12 2.11 -3.44
N VAL A 97 12.88 1.87 -4.73
CA VAL A 97 11.55 2.07 -5.35
C VAL A 97 10.49 1.20 -4.68
N ILE A 98 10.77 -0.09 -4.42
CA ILE A 98 9.84 -0.96 -3.67
C ILE A 98 9.58 -0.42 -2.27
N ALA A 99 10.63 0.00 -1.55
CA ALA A 99 10.48 0.57 -0.22
C ALA A 99 9.58 1.81 -0.25
N VAL A 100 9.76 2.72 -1.22
CA VAL A 100 8.92 3.90 -1.39
C VAL A 100 7.48 3.52 -1.75
N ALA A 101 7.29 2.55 -2.66
CA ALA A 101 5.96 2.07 -3.04
C ALA A 101 5.21 1.47 -1.84
N CYS A 102 5.88 0.66 -1.02
CA CYS A 102 5.31 0.11 0.21
C CYS A 102 5.06 1.20 1.26
N LEU A 103 5.89 2.25 1.33
CA LEU A 103 5.73 3.37 2.25
C LEU A 103 4.53 4.24 1.90
N MET A 104 4.13 4.30 0.63
CA MET A 104 2.91 5.01 0.22
C MET A 104 1.64 4.37 0.79
N VAL A 105 1.66 3.07 1.08
CA VAL A 105 0.49 2.36 1.64
C VAL A 105 -0.01 2.97 2.95
N PRO A 106 0.79 3.09 4.02
CA PRO A 106 0.32 3.70 5.26
C PRO A 106 -0.06 5.17 5.08
N ILE A 107 0.63 5.92 4.22
CA ILE A 107 0.29 7.31 3.92
C ILE A 107 -1.11 7.40 3.31
N MET A 108 -1.40 6.60 2.28
CA MET A 108 -2.70 6.57 1.62
C MET A 108 -3.81 6.11 2.56
N ILE A 109 -3.56 5.12 3.44
CA ILE A 109 -4.55 4.67 4.43
C ILE A 109 -4.88 5.81 5.40
N VAL A 110 -3.88 6.50 5.94
CA VAL A 110 -4.11 7.65 6.83
C VAL A 110 -4.85 8.76 6.10
N ARG A 111 -4.50 9.04 4.84
CA ARG A 111 -5.22 10.05 4.02
C ARG A 111 -6.68 9.67 3.80
N VAL A 112 -6.99 8.42 3.46
CA VAL A 112 -8.38 7.95 3.36
C VAL A 112 -9.13 8.13 4.68
N GLN A 113 -8.48 7.82 5.81
CA GLN A 113 -9.08 7.94 7.13
C GLN A 113 -9.37 9.40 7.52
N GLN A 114 -8.47 10.34 7.17
CA GLN A 114 -8.65 11.77 7.38
C GLN A 114 -9.83 12.31 6.57
N VAL A 115 -9.84 12.01 5.26
CA VAL A 115 -10.95 12.39 4.37
C VAL A 115 -12.28 11.82 4.85
N TRP A 116 -12.27 10.57 5.32
CA TRP A 116 -13.46 9.93 5.88
C TRP A 116 -13.94 10.61 7.17
N ALA A 117 -13.03 11.11 7.99
CA ALA A 117 -13.32 11.87 9.20
C ALA A 117 -13.72 13.33 8.92
N GLY A 118 -13.59 13.79 7.67
CA GLY A 118 -13.89 15.17 7.28
C GLY A 118 -12.83 16.18 7.72
N VAL A 119 -11.57 15.75 7.86
CA VAL A 119 -10.43 16.57 8.30
C VAL A 119 -9.35 16.64 7.23
#